data_AF-A0AAX3RN73-F1
#
_entry.id   AF-A0AAX3RN73-F1
#
_cell.length_a   1.000
_cell.length_b   1.000
_cell.length_c   1.000
_cell.angle_alpha   90.00
_cell.angle_beta   90.00
_cell.angle_gamma   90.00
#
_symmetry.space_group_name_H-M   'P 1'
#
loop_
_entity.id
_entity.type
_entity.pdbx_description
1 polymer ?
#
loop_
_entity_poly.entity_id
_entity_poly.type
_entity_poly.pdbx_seq_one_letter_code
_entity_poly.pdbx_strand_id
1 'polypeptide(L)'
;MLITLINYDEKSDNNKIKVAILDSGISQDNKELNKLIVKEYNAIKPHEKLADEFNHGTAVAGIIALNVDSNIGNHAKMDIYSVKVLDKDGYGNVKALTKAINWCIKEKVKIINISAGVQYGTDDLYHAVQKAVNNGIIIISAAGNNYGLSVDYPAKYKGVISINTIDQNHKVPDFSADGKIDYAMPGVNLKSINNNNKISYFTGTSFSTAYATRVVATIIANQQGVTNYYNIKQKLSPFTTKLGTQESKIGQGYFKKIN
;
A
#
# COMPACT_ATOMS: atom_id res chain seq x y z
N MET A 1 -8.11 21.54 -21.62
CA MET A 1 -7.81 20.36 -22.46
C MET A 1 -7.69 19.15 -21.53
N LEU A 2 -8.78 18.38 -21.37
CA LEU A 2 -8.80 17.17 -20.55
C LEU A 2 -8.04 16.07 -21.29
N ILE A 3 -6.96 15.56 -20.69
CA ILE A 3 -6.33 14.31 -21.14
C ILE A 3 -7.02 13.18 -20.38
N THR A 4 -7.89 12.47 -21.09
CA THR A 4 -8.49 11.21 -20.68
C THR A 4 -7.48 10.08 -20.95
N LEU A 5 -6.84 9.57 -19.90
CA LEU A 5 -6.05 8.32 -19.90
C LEU A 5 -6.29 7.75 -18.50
N ILE A 6 -7.06 6.68 -18.26
CA ILE A 6 -7.12 5.37 -18.89
C ILE A 6 -8.51 4.79 -18.58
N ASN A 7 -9.38 4.62 -19.58
CA ASN A 7 -10.52 3.71 -19.41
C ASN A 7 -9.95 2.32 -19.12
N TYR A 8 -10.21 1.77 -17.94
CA TYR A 8 -9.94 0.37 -17.63
C TYR A 8 -10.75 -0.50 -18.60
N ASP A 9 -10.08 -1.11 -19.57
CA ASP A 9 -10.69 -2.04 -20.50
C ASP A 9 -10.72 -3.42 -19.83
N GLU A 10 -11.90 -3.80 -19.29
CA GLU A 10 -12.15 -5.11 -18.67
C GLU A 10 -11.74 -6.29 -19.57
N LYS A 11 -11.62 -6.07 -20.88
CA LYS A 11 -11.25 -7.07 -21.88
C LYS A 11 -9.75 -7.37 -21.98
N SER A 12 -8.87 -6.57 -21.37
CA SER A 12 -7.44 -6.61 -21.71
C SER A 12 -6.53 -7.47 -20.85
N ASP A 13 -6.95 -8.12 -19.76
CA ASP A 13 -5.99 -8.98 -19.04
C ASP A 13 -6.56 -10.22 -18.32
N ASN A 14 -6.02 -11.38 -18.71
CA ASN A 14 -6.06 -12.62 -17.95
C ASN A 14 -4.97 -12.65 -16.85
N ASN A 15 -4.09 -11.65 -16.76
CA ASN A 15 -3.07 -11.59 -15.73
C ASN A 15 -3.51 -10.77 -14.52
N LYS A 16 -3.79 -11.45 -13.42
CA LYS A 16 -4.01 -10.82 -12.13
C LYS A 16 -2.68 -10.35 -11.53
N ILE A 17 -2.66 -9.15 -10.95
CA ILE A 17 -1.48 -8.65 -10.23
C ILE A 17 -1.44 -9.26 -8.83
N LYS A 18 -0.32 -9.90 -8.47
CA LYS A 18 -0.10 -10.43 -7.12
C LYS A 18 0.28 -9.30 -6.16
N VAL A 19 -0.59 -9.03 -5.19
CA VAL A 19 -0.39 -7.96 -4.20
C VAL A 19 -0.39 -8.55 -2.79
N ALA A 20 0.71 -8.39 -2.06
CA ALA A 20 0.78 -8.72 -0.65
C ALA A 20 0.41 -7.52 0.21
N ILE A 21 -0.43 -7.75 1.20
CA ILE A 21 -0.84 -6.76 2.21
C ILE A 21 -0.25 -7.21 3.54
N LEU A 22 0.78 -6.52 4.00
CA LEU A 22 1.44 -6.78 5.27
C LEU A 22 0.80 -5.88 6.33
N ASP A 23 -0.12 -6.44 7.11
CA ASP A 23 -0.97 -5.70 8.05
C ASP A 23 -1.45 -6.60 9.22
N SER A 24 -2.60 -6.33 9.82
CA SER A 24 -3.20 -7.10 10.92
C SER A 24 -3.94 -8.36 10.49
N GLY A 25 -3.93 -8.71 9.20
CA GLY A 25 -4.74 -9.78 8.61
C GLY A 25 -5.91 -9.22 7.79
N ILE A 26 -6.79 -10.09 7.29
CA ILE A 26 -8.02 -9.68 6.60
C ILE A 26 -9.19 -10.51 7.16
N SER A 27 -10.31 -9.85 7.45
CA SER A 27 -11.53 -10.50 7.94
C SER A 27 -12.07 -11.47 6.89
N GLN A 28 -12.37 -12.69 7.36
CA GLN A 28 -12.98 -13.76 6.56
C GLN A 28 -14.50 -13.60 6.42
N ASP A 29 -15.10 -12.55 7.00
CA ASP A 29 -16.54 -12.31 6.89
C ASP A 29 -16.91 -11.55 5.60
N ASN A 30 -15.92 -10.93 4.93
CA ASN A 30 -16.15 -10.26 3.66
C ASN A 30 -16.02 -11.22 2.47
N LYS A 31 -17.16 -11.64 1.91
CA LYS A 31 -17.23 -12.55 0.77
C LYS A 31 -16.58 -12.03 -0.52
N GLU A 32 -16.46 -10.71 -0.71
CA GLU A 32 -15.83 -10.16 -1.92
C GLU A 32 -14.31 -10.22 -1.82
N LEU A 33 -13.72 -9.77 -0.70
CA LEU A 33 -12.29 -9.88 -0.42
C LEU A 33 -11.83 -11.33 -0.40
N ASN A 34 -12.59 -12.25 0.23
CA ASN A 34 -12.21 -13.66 0.29
C ASN A 34 -12.07 -14.31 -1.08
N LYS A 35 -12.80 -13.85 -2.10
CA LYS A 35 -12.64 -14.36 -3.48
C LYS A 35 -11.32 -13.93 -4.11
N LEU A 36 -10.69 -12.88 -3.58
CA LEU A 36 -9.44 -12.32 -4.08
C LEU A 36 -8.23 -12.87 -3.31
N ILE A 37 -8.42 -13.32 -2.07
CA ILE A 37 -7.35 -13.90 -1.25
C ILE A 37 -6.94 -15.25 -1.82
N VAL A 38 -5.69 -15.36 -2.27
CA VAL A 38 -5.14 -16.62 -2.80
C VAL A 38 -4.22 -17.35 -1.83
N LYS A 39 -3.58 -16.60 -0.92
CA LYS A 39 -2.70 -17.14 0.11
C LYS A 39 -2.69 -16.24 1.33
N GLU A 40 -2.42 -16.86 2.47
CA GLU A 40 -2.33 -16.18 3.75
C GLU A 40 -1.10 -16.64 4.53
N TYR A 41 -0.50 -15.75 5.32
CA TYR A 41 0.66 -16.08 6.15
C TYR A 41 0.70 -15.24 7.42
N ASN A 42 0.82 -15.90 8.58
CA ASN A 42 0.95 -15.23 9.86
C ASN A 42 2.44 -15.15 10.23
N ALA A 43 3.08 -14.00 9.99
CA ALA A 43 4.51 -13.84 10.24
C ALA A 43 4.85 -13.68 11.73
N ILE A 44 3.86 -13.33 12.55
CA ILE A 44 4.00 -13.26 14.01
C ILE A 44 4.03 -14.70 14.56
N LYS A 45 3.03 -15.49 14.17
CA LYS A 45 2.82 -16.86 14.63
C LYS A 45 2.38 -17.77 13.46
N PRO A 46 3.32 -18.41 12.74
CA PRO A 46 3.05 -19.14 11.49
C PRO A 46 2.02 -20.27 11.54
N HIS A 47 1.64 -20.74 12.73
CA HIS A 47 0.70 -21.84 12.93
C HIS A 47 -0.64 -21.40 13.53
N GLU A 48 -0.84 -20.10 13.76
CA GLU A 48 -2.06 -19.56 14.36
C GLU A 48 -2.98 -18.89 13.33
N LYS A 49 -4.20 -18.58 13.78
CA LYS A 49 -5.24 -17.92 12.99
C LYS A 49 -4.74 -16.60 12.39
N LEU A 50 -5.31 -16.28 11.22
CA LEU A 50 -5.00 -15.11 10.39
C LEU A 50 -6.04 -13.98 10.52
N ALA A 51 -6.99 -14.14 11.44
CA ALA A 51 -8.09 -13.21 11.62
C ALA A 51 -7.57 -11.79 11.89
N ASP A 52 -8.20 -10.83 11.24
CA ASP A 52 -7.99 -9.42 11.53
C ASP A 52 -8.74 -9.04 12.80
N GLU A 53 -8.06 -9.05 13.94
CA GLU A 53 -8.65 -8.62 15.22
C GLU A 53 -8.55 -7.10 15.44
N PHE A 54 -7.69 -6.43 14.67
CA PHE A 54 -7.42 -4.99 14.79
C PHE A 54 -8.22 -4.13 13.80
N ASN A 55 -8.86 -4.76 12.80
CA ASN A 55 -9.69 -4.15 11.76
C ASN A 55 -8.92 -3.34 10.68
N HIS A 56 -7.67 -2.99 10.93
CA HIS A 56 -6.88 -2.13 10.04
C HIS A 56 -6.56 -2.80 8.70
N GLY A 57 -6.14 -4.08 8.70
CA GLY A 57 -5.79 -4.80 7.48
C GLY A 57 -6.99 -5.03 6.55
N THR A 58 -8.17 -5.28 7.11
CA THR A 58 -9.43 -5.37 6.35
C THR A 58 -9.78 -4.03 5.70
N ALA A 59 -9.61 -2.92 6.42
CA ALA A 59 -9.82 -1.59 5.88
C ALA A 59 -8.82 -1.24 4.76
N VAL A 60 -7.54 -1.61 4.93
CA VAL A 60 -6.50 -1.47 3.90
C VAL A 60 -6.83 -2.30 2.65
N ALA A 61 -7.20 -3.56 2.84
CA ALA A 61 -7.59 -4.45 1.74
C ALA A 61 -8.82 -3.95 0.98
N GLY A 62 -9.81 -3.39 1.68
CA GLY A 62 -10.97 -2.78 1.06
C GLY A 62 -10.62 -1.63 0.11
N ILE A 63 -9.67 -0.77 0.48
CA ILE A 63 -9.22 0.34 -0.39
C ILE A 63 -8.46 -0.20 -1.61
N ILE A 64 -7.61 -1.21 -1.42
CA ILE A 64 -6.81 -1.79 -2.49
C ILE A 64 -7.68 -2.50 -3.53
N ALA A 65 -8.65 -3.30 -3.07
CA ALA A 65 -9.23 -4.37 -3.86
C ALA A 65 -10.74 -4.32 -4.04
N LEU A 66 -11.44 -3.36 -3.42
CA LEU A 66 -12.89 -3.17 -3.58
C LEU A 66 -13.23 -1.80 -4.15
N ASN A 67 -14.47 -1.65 -4.64
CA ASN A 67 -15.03 -0.38 -5.12
C ASN A 67 -15.99 0.23 -4.10
N VAL A 68 -15.56 0.35 -2.83
CA VAL A 68 -16.39 0.95 -1.76
C VAL A 68 -16.52 2.46 -1.94
N ASP A 69 -15.45 3.11 -2.39
CA ASP A 69 -15.42 4.53 -2.71
C ASP A 69 -15.27 4.73 -4.22
N SER A 70 -16.35 5.15 -4.87
CA SER A 70 -16.36 5.47 -6.30
C SER A 70 -15.44 6.64 -6.67
N ASN A 71 -14.97 7.42 -5.68
CA ASN A 71 -14.01 8.50 -5.90
C ASN A 71 -12.58 7.99 -6.14
N ILE A 72 -12.27 6.73 -5.80
CA ILE A 72 -10.93 6.15 -5.97
C ILE A 72 -10.71 5.64 -7.42
N GLY A 73 -11.77 5.51 -8.22
CA GLY A 73 -11.72 5.02 -9.61
C GLY A 73 -11.72 3.49 -9.68
N ASN A 74 -11.48 2.88 -10.84
CA ASN A 74 -11.43 1.42 -10.98
C ASN A 74 -10.12 0.81 -10.48
N HIS A 75 -10.06 -0.51 -10.36
CA HIS A 75 -8.83 -1.25 -10.04
C HIS A 75 -8.61 -2.41 -11.01
N ALA A 76 -7.35 -2.80 -11.20
CA ALA A 76 -7.01 -4.03 -11.90
C ALA A 76 -7.49 -5.28 -11.12
N LYS A 77 -7.62 -6.41 -11.82
CA LYS A 77 -7.80 -7.71 -11.16
C LYS A 77 -6.54 -8.07 -10.37
N MET A 78 -6.69 -8.45 -9.11
CA MET A 78 -5.58 -8.75 -8.21
C MET A 78 -5.77 -10.10 -7.53
N ASP A 79 -4.66 -10.79 -7.29
CA ASP A 79 -4.57 -11.90 -6.36
C ASP A 79 -3.95 -11.36 -5.05
N ILE A 80 -4.72 -11.44 -3.97
CA ILE A 80 -4.34 -10.87 -2.67
C ILE A 80 -3.64 -11.91 -1.82
N TYR A 81 -2.49 -11.52 -1.26
CA TYR A 81 -1.71 -12.28 -0.29
C TYR A 81 -1.86 -11.59 1.06
N SER A 82 -2.66 -12.16 1.97
CA SER A 82 -2.91 -11.62 3.31
C SER A 82 -1.75 -12.00 4.23
N VAL A 83 -0.96 -11.02 4.70
CA VAL A 83 0.21 -11.31 5.53
C VAL A 83 0.11 -10.58 6.87
N LYS A 84 -0.15 -11.34 7.94
CA LYS A 84 -0.29 -10.79 9.28
C LYS A 84 1.08 -10.50 9.90
N VAL A 85 1.38 -9.22 10.08
CA VAL A 85 2.57 -8.68 10.76
C VAL A 85 2.22 -7.81 11.97
N LEU A 86 0.95 -7.45 12.15
CA LEU A 86 0.42 -6.75 13.32
C LEU A 86 -0.53 -7.66 14.13
N ASP A 87 -0.45 -7.58 15.46
CA ASP A 87 -1.33 -8.31 16.38
C ASP A 87 -2.69 -7.63 16.53
N LYS A 88 -3.49 -8.08 17.51
CA LYS A 88 -4.84 -7.58 17.77
C LYS A 88 -4.89 -6.12 18.24
N ASP A 89 -3.78 -5.60 18.77
CA ASP A 89 -3.68 -4.24 19.29
C ASP A 89 -2.92 -3.32 18.31
N GLY A 90 -2.61 -3.83 17.10
CA GLY A 90 -1.89 -3.09 16.06
C GLY A 90 -0.37 -3.07 16.26
N TYR A 91 0.18 -3.86 17.19
CA TYR A 91 1.62 -3.94 17.39
C TYR A 91 2.26 -5.00 16.50
N GLY A 92 3.42 -4.66 15.94
CA GLY A 92 4.25 -5.56 15.16
C GLY A 92 5.68 -5.56 15.68
N ASN A 93 6.50 -6.45 15.12
CA ASN A 93 7.93 -6.43 15.36
C ASN A 93 8.72 -6.61 14.07
N VAL A 94 9.94 -6.08 14.07
CA VAL A 94 10.82 -6.05 12.89
C VAL A 94 11.14 -7.46 12.38
N LYS A 95 11.22 -8.46 13.27
CA LYS A 95 11.46 -9.86 12.89
C LYS A 95 10.30 -10.44 12.09
N ALA A 96 9.06 -10.19 12.50
CA ALA A 96 7.86 -10.61 11.77
C ALA A 96 7.79 -9.92 10.41
N LEU A 97 8.03 -8.60 10.36
CA LEU A 97 8.06 -7.84 9.10
C LEU A 97 9.13 -8.38 8.13
N THR A 98 10.33 -8.65 8.63
CA THR A 98 11.43 -9.23 7.84
C THR A 98 11.09 -10.62 7.29
N LYS A 99 10.48 -11.48 8.11
CA LYS A 99 9.98 -12.80 7.66
C LYS A 99 8.90 -12.66 6.59
N ALA A 100 7.96 -11.74 6.77
CA ALA A 100 6.88 -11.49 5.83
C ALA A 100 7.40 -11.04 4.46
N ILE A 101 8.37 -10.12 4.42
CA ILE A 101 9.00 -9.66 3.17
C ILE A 101 9.70 -10.84 2.47
N ASN A 102 10.46 -11.66 3.20
CA ASN A 102 11.10 -12.84 2.62
C ASN A 102 10.10 -13.87 2.09
N TRP A 103 8.97 -14.06 2.78
CA TRP A 103 7.89 -14.91 2.31
C TRP A 103 7.28 -14.37 1.01
N CYS A 104 7.05 -13.06 0.91
CA CYS A 104 6.58 -12.42 -0.32
C CYS A 104 7.52 -12.61 -1.50
N ILE A 105 8.84 -12.58 -1.27
CA ILE A 105 9.85 -12.90 -2.29
C ILE A 105 9.68 -14.33 -2.81
N LYS A 106 9.53 -15.30 -1.90
CA LYS A 106 9.30 -16.71 -2.27
C LYS A 106 8.02 -16.88 -3.08
N GLU A 107 6.97 -16.14 -2.72
CA GLU A 107 5.67 -16.16 -3.39
C GLU A 107 5.65 -15.39 -4.73
N LYS A 108 6.75 -14.69 -5.06
CA LYS A 108 6.92 -13.90 -6.27
C LYS A 108 5.76 -12.92 -6.46
N VAL A 109 5.36 -12.26 -5.38
CA VAL A 109 4.37 -11.18 -5.45
C VAL A 109 4.95 -10.01 -6.24
N LYS A 110 4.10 -9.22 -6.90
CA LYS A 110 4.55 -8.07 -7.69
C LYS A 110 4.64 -6.81 -6.84
N ILE A 111 3.69 -6.63 -5.92
CA ILE A 111 3.63 -5.48 -5.01
C ILE A 111 3.55 -5.97 -3.57
N ILE A 112 4.25 -5.28 -2.67
CA ILE A 112 4.10 -5.39 -1.21
C ILE A 112 3.61 -4.04 -0.68
N ASN A 113 2.40 -4.02 -0.12
CA ASN A 113 1.86 -2.90 0.65
C ASN A 113 2.21 -3.08 2.13
N ILE A 114 2.89 -2.10 2.72
CA ILE A 114 3.24 -2.10 4.14
C ILE A 114 2.62 -0.86 4.80
N SER A 115 1.52 -1.07 5.51
CA SER A 115 0.82 0.02 6.23
C SER A 115 1.20 0.03 7.72
N ALA A 116 2.50 -0.13 7.98
CA ALA A 116 3.11 -0.15 9.30
C ALA A 116 4.57 0.33 9.20
N GLY A 117 5.15 0.76 10.31
CA GLY A 117 6.52 1.25 10.34
C GLY A 117 7.16 1.21 11.72
N VAL A 118 8.48 1.39 11.74
CA VAL A 118 9.28 1.55 12.95
C VAL A 118 10.25 2.73 12.78
N GLN A 119 10.51 3.48 13.84
CA GLN A 119 11.41 4.63 13.77
C GLN A 119 12.88 4.23 13.52
N TYR A 120 13.27 3.04 13.97
CA TYR A 120 14.63 2.53 13.86
C TYR A 120 14.67 1.28 12.99
N GLY A 121 15.41 1.37 11.88
CA GLY A 121 15.69 0.24 11.01
C GLY A 121 16.64 -0.76 11.64
N THR A 122 16.74 -1.94 11.03
CA THR A 122 17.73 -2.97 11.37
C THR A 122 18.36 -3.48 10.08
N ASP A 123 19.58 -4.02 10.16
CA ASP A 123 20.28 -4.59 9.00
C ASP A 123 19.48 -5.73 8.36
N ASP A 124 18.83 -6.56 9.17
CA ASP A 124 17.97 -7.66 8.70
C ASP A 124 16.80 -7.13 7.85
N LEU A 125 16.11 -6.09 8.33
CA LEU A 125 15.02 -5.47 7.60
C LEU A 125 15.52 -4.79 6.33
N TYR A 126 16.65 -4.08 6.41
CA TYR A 126 17.28 -3.46 5.24
C TYR A 126 17.60 -4.50 4.17
N HIS A 127 18.29 -5.59 4.52
CA HIS A 127 18.64 -6.64 3.57
C HIS A 127 17.41 -7.34 2.98
N ALA A 128 16.37 -7.60 3.76
CA ALA A 128 15.13 -8.16 3.23
C ALA A 128 14.45 -7.22 2.21
N VAL A 129 14.41 -5.91 2.50
CA VAL A 129 13.89 -4.89 1.57
C VAL A 129 14.72 -4.84 0.30
N GLN A 130 16.05 -4.74 0.39
CA GLN A 130 16.91 -4.69 -0.79
C GLN A 130 16.79 -5.97 -1.63
N LYS A 131 16.69 -7.15 -0.98
CA LYS A 131 16.46 -8.41 -1.68
C LYS A 131 15.14 -8.41 -2.45
N ALA A 132 14.05 -7.91 -1.86
CA ALA A 132 12.77 -7.80 -2.56
C ALA A 132 12.85 -6.84 -3.75
N VAL A 133 13.47 -5.66 -3.57
CA VAL A 133 13.70 -4.68 -4.65
C VAL A 133 14.51 -5.29 -5.79
N ASN A 134 15.59 -6.02 -5.47
CA ASN A 134 16.44 -6.70 -6.46
C ASN A 134 15.71 -7.84 -7.19
N ASN A 135 14.66 -8.40 -6.62
CA ASN A 135 13.78 -9.37 -7.28
C ASN A 135 12.66 -8.68 -8.10
N GLY A 136 12.70 -7.36 -8.28
CA GLY A 136 11.73 -6.60 -9.08
C GLY A 136 10.37 -6.41 -8.40
N ILE A 137 10.31 -6.65 -7.07
CA ILE A 137 9.12 -6.44 -6.26
C ILE A 137 9.03 -4.96 -5.89
N ILE A 138 7.86 -4.37 -6.11
CA ILE A 138 7.60 -2.98 -5.77
C ILE A 138 7.09 -2.93 -4.34
N ILE A 139 7.80 -2.22 -3.46
CA ILE A 139 7.38 -2.03 -2.07
C ILE A 139 6.82 -0.61 -1.93
N ILE A 140 5.61 -0.51 -1.39
CA ILE A 140 4.91 0.74 -1.11
C ILE A 140 4.64 0.75 0.39
N SER A 141 5.12 1.77 1.09
CA SER A 141 5.10 1.80 2.56
C SER A 141 4.64 3.15 3.09
N ALA A 142 3.85 3.10 4.15
CA ALA A 142 3.40 4.28 4.88
C ALA A 142 4.59 5.03 5.49
N ALA A 143 4.58 6.35 5.34
CA ALA A 143 5.65 7.20 5.86
C ALA A 143 5.64 7.35 7.38
N GLY A 144 4.50 7.16 8.03
CA GLY A 144 4.32 7.27 9.48
C GLY A 144 3.32 8.36 9.88
N ASN A 145 2.64 8.14 11.01
CA ASN A 145 1.72 9.09 11.64
C ASN A 145 2.34 9.63 12.95
N ASN A 146 3.51 10.24 12.84
CA ASN A 146 4.41 10.52 13.96
C ASN A 146 4.61 12.03 14.23
N TYR A 147 3.67 12.88 13.78
CA TYR A 147 3.64 14.32 14.05
C TYR A 147 4.89 15.09 13.60
N GLY A 148 5.31 14.85 12.36
CA GLY A 148 6.46 15.54 11.76
C GLY A 148 7.82 14.96 12.16
N LEU A 149 7.86 13.82 12.87
CA LEU A 149 9.10 13.09 13.06
C LEU A 149 9.57 12.47 11.73
N SER A 150 10.80 11.93 11.75
CA SER A 150 11.38 11.34 10.57
C SER A 150 10.52 10.17 10.05
N VAL A 151 10.45 10.03 8.73
CA VAL A 151 9.81 8.89 8.04
C VAL A 151 10.23 7.56 8.65
N ASP A 152 9.26 6.69 8.88
CA ASP A 152 9.46 5.36 9.43
C ASP A 152 10.14 4.41 8.42
N TYR A 153 10.81 3.38 8.94
CA TYR A 153 11.25 2.25 8.16
C TYR A 153 10.11 1.22 8.01
N PRO A 154 9.93 0.61 6.82
CA PRO A 154 10.86 0.60 5.70
C PRO A 154 10.68 1.74 4.66
N ALA A 155 9.68 2.62 4.80
CA ALA A 155 9.42 3.70 3.83
C ALA A 155 10.64 4.59 3.55
N LYS A 156 11.46 4.81 4.58
CA LYS A 156 12.71 5.58 4.49
C LYS A 156 13.81 4.92 3.65
N TYR A 157 13.77 3.61 3.41
CA TYR A 157 14.80 2.93 2.62
C TYR A 157 14.75 3.29 1.13
N LYS A 158 15.92 3.31 0.50
CA LYS A 158 16.05 3.41 -0.97
C LYS A 158 15.40 2.18 -1.63
N GLY A 159 14.67 2.41 -2.72
CA GLY A 159 13.95 1.37 -3.44
C GLY A 159 12.54 1.07 -2.91
N VAL A 160 12.14 1.69 -1.80
CA VAL A 160 10.75 1.68 -1.32
C VAL A 160 10.05 2.95 -1.81
N ILE A 161 8.78 2.87 -2.20
CA ILE A 161 7.93 4.03 -2.47
C ILE A 161 7.33 4.47 -1.13
N SER A 162 7.77 5.63 -0.64
CA SER A 162 7.31 6.24 0.62
C SER A 162 6.08 7.09 0.38
N ILE A 163 4.98 6.78 1.07
CA ILE A 163 3.69 7.44 0.89
C ILE A 163 3.30 8.24 2.15
N ASN A 164 3.17 9.55 1.98
CA ASN A 164 2.54 10.41 2.97
C ASN A 164 1.05 10.62 2.69
N THR A 165 0.35 11.37 3.54
CA THR A 165 -1.09 11.61 3.41
C THR A 165 -1.42 13.08 3.17
N ILE A 166 -2.49 13.30 2.40
CA ILE A 166 -3.16 14.60 2.23
C ILE A 166 -4.66 14.47 2.50
N ASP A 167 -5.28 15.58 2.89
CA ASP A 167 -6.72 15.73 3.02
C ASP A 167 -7.40 16.09 1.68
N GLN A 168 -8.73 16.23 1.70
CA GLN A 168 -9.53 16.64 0.53
C GLN A 168 -9.19 18.03 -0.02
N ASN A 169 -8.46 18.86 0.72
CA ASN A 169 -7.99 20.18 0.30
C ASN A 169 -6.51 20.14 -0.14
N HIS A 170 -5.93 18.94 -0.33
CA HIS A 170 -4.53 18.70 -0.62
C HIS A 170 -3.55 19.26 0.44
N LYS A 171 -4.01 19.39 1.69
CA LYS A 171 -3.15 19.76 2.82
C LYS A 171 -2.62 18.51 3.50
N VAL A 172 -1.36 18.57 3.94
CA VAL A 172 -0.74 17.51 4.74
C VAL A 172 -1.20 17.68 6.20
N PRO A 173 -1.90 16.70 6.79
CA PRO A 173 -2.29 16.73 8.20
C PRO A 173 -1.09 16.75 9.14
N ASP A 174 -1.23 17.38 10.31
CA ASP A 174 -0.13 17.56 11.27
C ASP A 174 0.48 16.26 11.78
N PHE A 175 -0.29 15.17 11.82
CA PHE A 175 0.21 13.86 12.26
C PHE A 175 1.19 13.22 11.26
N SER A 176 1.30 13.73 10.04
CA SER A 176 2.10 13.14 8.96
C SER A 176 3.61 13.22 9.25
N ALA A 177 4.36 12.23 8.79
CA ALA A 177 5.82 12.24 8.88
C ALA A 177 6.48 13.27 7.96
N ASP A 178 7.76 13.56 8.21
CA ASP A 178 8.62 14.46 7.43
C ASP A 178 9.94 13.77 7.03
N GLY A 179 10.41 14.02 5.79
CA GLY A 179 11.70 13.55 5.29
C GLY A 179 11.62 12.89 3.91
N LYS A 180 12.02 11.62 3.80
CA LYS A 180 12.05 10.89 2.52
C LYS A 180 10.64 10.48 2.12
N ILE A 181 9.96 11.35 1.37
CA ILE A 181 8.64 11.11 0.79
C ILE A 181 8.77 11.02 -0.73
N ASP A 182 8.16 10.00 -1.33
CA ASP A 182 8.07 9.89 -2.80
C ASP A 182 6.79 10.55 -3.32
N TYR A 183 5.66 10.29 -2.66
CA TYR A 183 4.35 10.84 -3.01
C TYR A 183 3.50 11.07 -1.75
N ALA A 184 2.51 11.96 -1.85
CA ALA A 184 1.44 12.07 -0.86
C ALA A 184 0.10 11.73 -1.51
N MET A 185 -0.71 10.91 -0.85
CA MET A 185 -1.98 10.41 -1.41
C MET A 185 -3.15 10.77 -0.51
N PRO A 186 -4.39 10.78 -1.04
CA PRO A 186 -5.56 10.92 -0.18
C PRO A 186 -5.55 9.85 0.91
N GLY A 187 -5.73 10.26 2.16
CA GLY A 187 -5.73 9.34 3.30
C GLY A 187 -6.46 9.86 4.51
N VAL A 188 -7.25 10.93 4.36
CA VAL A 188 -8.09 11.47 5.43
C VAL A 188 -9.55 11.18 5.07
N ASN A 189 -10.29 10.61 6.02
CA ASN A 189 -11.71 10.30 5.87
C ASN A 189 -12.01 9.43 4.63
N LEU A 190 -11.14 8.45 4.34
CA LEU A 190 -11.34 7.52 3.24
C LEU A 190 -12.37 6.47 3.60
N LYS A 191 -13.29 6.22 2.67
CA LYS A 191 -14.32 5.20 2.84
C LYS A 191 -13.75 3.81 2.52
N SER A 192 -13.93 2.87 3.45
CA SER A 192 -13.60 1.46 3.26
C SER A 192 -14.59 0.59 4.04
N ILE A 193 -14.32 -0.70 4.14
CA ILE A 193 -15.07 -1.63 5.00
C ILE A 193 -14.34 -1.90 6.31
N ASN A 194 -15.09 -2.32 7.32
CA ASN A 194 -14.57 -2.90 8.56
C ASN A 194 -14.75 -4.43 8.58
N ASN A 195 -14.29 -5.08 9.65
CA ASN A 195 -14.37 -6.53 9.85
C ASN A 195 -15.79 -7.10 9.74
N ASN A 196 -16.80 -6.29 10.08
CA ASN A 196 -18.22 -6.66 10.03
C ASN A 196 -18.85 -6.39 8.65
N ASN A 197 -18.03 -6.16 7.62
CA ASN A 197 -18.45 -5.79 6.27
C ASN A 197 -19.31 -4.51 6.22
N LYS A 198 -19.14 -3.60 7.17
CA LYS A 198 -19.84 -2.30 7.17
C LYS A 198 -18.91 -1.22 6.65
N ILE A 199 -19.49 -0.27 5.92
CA ILE A 199 -18.79 0.93 5.49
C ILE A 199 -18.36 1.73 6.72
N SER A 200 -17.10 2.15 6.73
CA SER A 200 -16.50 3.01 7.76
C SER A 200 -15.50 3.98 7.11
N TYR A 201 -15.02 4.94 7.91
CA TYR A 201 -14.10 5.98 7.47
C TYR A 201 -12.77 5.89 8.21
N PHE A 202 -11.69 6.03 7.46
CA PHE A 202 -10.35 5.76 7.93
C PHE A 202 -9.41 6.92 7.59
N THR A 203 -8.51 7.24 8.52
CA THR A 203 -7.54 8.34 8.39
C THR A 203 -6.14 7.87 8.75
N GLY A 204 -5.15 8.19 7.92
CA GLY A 204 -3.74 7.89 8.16
C GLY A 204 -2.95 7.57 6.89
N THR A 205 -1.61 7.63 7.02
CA THR A 205 -0.68 7.25 5.94
C THR A 205 -0.84 5.79 5.50
N SER A 206 -1.33 4.91 6.37
CA SER A 206 -1.74 3.53 6.03
C SER A 206 -2.74 3.46 4.87
N PHE A 207 -3.76 4.32 4.88
CA PHE A 207 -4.83 4.31 3.89
C PHE A 207 -4.42 5.05 2.61
N SER A 208 -3.55 6.05 2.75
CA SER A 208 -2.84 6.65 1.61
C SER A 208 -1.99 5.61 0.86
N THR A 209 -1.29 4.75 1.60
CA THR A 209 -0.47 3.66 1.05
C THR A 209 -1.34 2.64 0.32
N ALA A 210 -2.50 2.31 0.89
CA ALA A 210 -3.50 1.44 0.26
C ALA A 210 -3.99 2.03 -1.07
N TYR A 211 -4.32 3.33 -1.10
CA TYR A 211 -4.69 4.03 -2.34
C TYR A 211 -3.54 3.95 -3.36
N ALA A 212 -2.32 4.32 -2.95
CA ALA A 212 -1.14 4.26 -3.82
C ALA A 212 -0.95 2.86 -4.43
N THR A 213 -1.08 1.82 -3.62
CA THR A 213 -0.98 0.42 -4.05
C THR A 213 -1.99 0.08 -5.14
N ARG A 214 -3.25 0.49 -4.97
CA ARG A 214 -4.28 0.31 -6.00
C ARG A 214 -3.89 0.96 -7.33
N VAL A 215 -3.49 2.24 -7.29
CA VAL A 215 -3.10 2.99 -8.50
C VAL A 215 -1.89 2.34 -9.19
N VAL A 216 -0.87 1.98 -8.41
CA VAL A 216 0.32 1.32 -8.93
C VAL A 216 -0.02 -0.04 -9.57
N ALA A 217 -0.87 -0.85 -8.93
CA ALA A 217 -1.30 -2.12 -9.49
C ALA A 217 -2.06 -1.94 -10.82
N THR A 218 -2.95 -0.95 -10.90
CA THR A 218 -3.67 -0.61 -12.15
C THR A 218 -2.71 -0.17 -13.26
N ILE A 219 -1.69 0.64 -12.94
CA ILE A 219 -0.66 1.05 -13.92
C ILE A 219 0.15 -0.15 -14.39
N ILE A 220 0.54 -1.07 -13.50
CA ILE A 220 1.28 -2.28 -13.88
C ILE A 220 0.46 -3.16 -14.83
N ALA A 221 -0.84 -3.33 -14.55
CA ALA A 221 -1.71 -4.13 -15.41
C ALA A 221 -1.86 -3.50 -16.82
N ASN A 222 -1.96 -2.17 -16.89
CA ASN A 222 -2.21 -1.48 -18.16
C ASN A 222 -0.95 -1.11 -18.94
N GLN A 223 0.26 -1.23 -18.35
CA GLN A 223 1.50 -0.81 -18.98
C GLN A 223 2.55 -1.92 -18.96
N GLN A 224 2.95 -2.36 -20.15
CA GLN A 224 4.07 -3.29 -20.30
C GLN A 224 5.40 -2.65 -19.84
N GLY A 225 6.32 -3.50 -19.37
CA GLY A 225 7.70 -3.11 -19.05
C GLY A 225 7.92 -2.60 -17.62
N VAL A 226 6.93 -2.64 -16.73
CA VAL A 226 7.15 -2.34 -15.30
C VAL A 226 7.84 -3.52 -14.61
N THR A 227 9.16 -3.47 -14.54
CA THR A 227 9.99 -4.58 -14.03
C THR A 227 10.53 -4.31 -12.63
N ASN A 228 10.65 -3.06 -12.20
CA ASN A 228 11.29 -2.67 -10.93
C ASN A 228 10.85 -1.29 -10.41
N TYR A 229 11.45 -0.86 -9.29
CA TYR A 229 11.21 0.43 -8.63
C TYR A 229 11.48 1.65 -9.54
N TYR A 230 12.50 1.61 -10.40
CA TYR A 230 12.91 2.77 -11.19
C TYR A 230 11.93 3.06 -12.33
N ASN A 231 11.54 2.02 -13.07
CA ASN A 231 10.61 2.20 -14.18
C ASN A 231 9.18 2.47 -13.71
N ILE A 232 8.72 1.95 -12.56
CA ILE A 232 7.40 2.36 -12.04
C ILE A 232 7.34 3.86 -11.72
N LYS A 233 8.38 4.46 -11.13
CA LYS A 233 8.38 5.91 -10.86
C LYS A 233 8.30 6.75 -12.14
N GLN A 234 8.96 6.31 -13.21
CA GLN A 234 8.82 6.95 -14.53
C GLN A 234 7.40 6.83 -15.09
N LYS A 235 6.77 5.65 -14.95
CA LYS A 235 5.38 5.43 -15.37
C LYS A 235 4.36 6.18 -14.53
N LEU A 236 4.67 6.48 -13.25
CA LEU A 236 3.81 7.28 -12.37
C LEU A 236 3.86 8.77 -12.69
N SER A 237 5.00 9.28 -13.19
CA SER A 237 5.23 10.71 -13.41
C SER A 237 4.13 11.42 -14.22
N PRO A 238 3.57 10.85 -15.33
CA PRO A 238 2.47 11.49 -16.06
C PRO A 238 1.18 11.62 -15.27
N PHE A 239 1.00 10.77 -14.24
CA PHE A 239 -0.17 10.77 -13.35
C PHE A 239 0.08 11.59 -12.08
N THR A 240 1.30 12.09 -11.86
CA THR A 240 1.63 12.88 -10.67
C THR A 240 1.33 14.37 -10.89
N THR A 241 0.60 14.96 -9.95
CA THR A 241 0.42 16.41 -9.86
C THR A 241 1.29 16.94 -8.74
N LYS A 242 2.23 17.84 -9.06
CA LYS A 242 3.05 18.50 -8.05
C LYS A 242 2.14 19.32 -7.12
N LEU A 243 2.27 19.10 -5.83
CA LEU A 243 1.71 19.96 -4.80
C LEU A 243 2.81 20.91 -4.36
N GLY A 244 2.52 22.20 -4.18
CA GLY A 244 3.41 23.20 -3.58
C GLY A 244 4.93 23.00 -3.70
N THR A 245 5.64 23.29 -2.60
CA THR A 245 7.11 23.25 -2.52
C THR A 245 7.64 22.46 -1.32
N GLN A 246 6.77 21.87 -0.49
CA GLN A 246 7.15 21.13 0.72
C GLN A 246 7.64 19.71 0.41
N GLU A 247 8.70 19.58 -0.40
CA GLU A 247 9.15 18.28 -0.93
C GLU A 247 9.36 17.21 0.15
N SER A 248 9.77 17.58 1.36
CA SER A 248 9.97 16.66 2.47
C SER A 248 8.66 16.06 3.04
N LYS A 249 7.50 16.64 2.72
CA LYS A 249 6.18 16.15 3.14
C LYS A 249 5.37 15.55 2.00
N ILE A 250 5.60 15.98 0.76
CA ILE A 250 4.75 15.62 -0.39
C ILE A 250 5.51 14.99 -1.55
N GLY A 251 6.84 14.96 -1.50
CA GLY A 251 7.69 14.39 -2.54
C GLY A 251 7.39 14.99 -3.92
N GLN A 252 7.10 14.12 -4.89
CA GLN A 252 6.75 14.51 -6.25
C GLN A 252 5.32 15.05 -6.39
N GLY A 253 4.47 14.89 -5.36
CA GLY A 253 3.06 15.28 -5.37
C GLY A 253 2.12 14.07 -5.19
N TYR A 254 0.91 14.15 -5.75
CA TYR A 254 -0.12 13.10 -5.64
C TYR A 254 -0.54 12.52 -6.99
N PHE A 255 -1.04 11.29 -7.02
CA PHE A 255 -1.59 10.70 -8.24
C PHE A 255 -2.97 11.27 -8.55
N LYS A 256 -3.19 11.68 -9.81
CA LYS A 256 -4.53 11.99 -10.31
C LYS A 256 -5.39 10.72 -10.27
N LYS A 257 -6.69 10.90 -10.03
CA LYS A 257 -7.68 9.84 -10.21
C LYS A 257 -7.57 9.32 -11.65
N ILE A 258 -7.42 8.00 -11.79
CA ILE A 258 -7.52 7.31 -13.09
C ILE A 258 -8.99 6.91 -13.21
N ASN A 259 -9.71 7.57 -14.14
CA ASN A 259 -11.11 7.25 -14.46
C ASN A 259 -11.15 6.14 -15.49
#